data_AF-A0A3B9MVI2-F1
#
_entry.id   AF-A0A3B9MVI2-F1
#
_cell.length_a   1.000
_cell.length_b   1.000
_cell.length_c   1.000
_cell.angle_alpha   90.00
_cell.angle_beta   90.00
_cell.angle_gamma   90.00
#
_symmetry.space_group_name_H-M   'P 1'
#
loop_
_entity.id
_entity.type
_entity.pdbx_description
1 polymer ?
#
loop_
_entity_poly.entity_id
_entity_poly.type
_entity_poly.pdbx_seq_one_letter_code
_entity_poly.pdbx_strand_id
1 'polypeptide(L)'
;MIACYETVKKIGSGGRSDVYLVKNINTKMLMAMKVYRNATKEAEREVEILKLLGGKGAPFLIDRVEEEGKTCVVMEYLEGMTLREYIRMHPVTSWEKSVSIIGDILAALIPMHMNEPPYVYGDIKPENIMITKTGQARLFDFGSVVREDEKDRPVYGTVGYMPEEDEKIGCERDIYGVGIIFYELLTGNILSRAVEKGSADISHFPSWVSRIMQKAVHIRKEERYKNASEMYADLLGGENGYDIRGDIIPDVTFREANKERKSKRRNHLMGRKIKDRGNVYVAEVKRVALSGLLKGFMIFAFVYFAMNIFNNTLEAKAGTLYPDEKYGYEEYRYEESEDTYYDAYGRKVLFYDESMHER
;
A
#
# COMPACT_ATOMS: atom_id res chain seq x y z
N MET A 1 -8.86 -33.73 13.07
CA MET A 1 -9.50 -33.09 11.90
C MET A 1 -10.97 -33.46 11.90
N ILE A 2 -11.72 -32.62 12.61
CA ILE A 2 -13.15 -32.41 12.77
C ILE A 2 -14.02 -33.61 12.38
N ALA A 3 -14.76 -34.15 13.36
CA ALA A 3 -15.62 -35.34 13.24
C ALA A 3 -16.56 -35.34 12.01
N CYS A 4 -16.91 -34.18 11.46
CA CYS A 4 -17.82 -34.03 10.32
C CYS A 4 -17.13 -33.96 8.93
N TYR A 5 -15.79 -33.91 8.86
CA TYR A 5 -15.05 -33.67 7.61
C TYR A 5 -13.88 -34.65 7.44
N GLU A 6 -13.86 -35.36 6.32
CA GLU A 6 -12.75 -36.23 5.92
C GLU A 6 -11.77 -35.46 5.03
N THR A 7 -10.48 -35.50 5.35
CA THR A 7 -9.46 -34.85 4.51
C THR A 7 -9.20 -35.67 3.25
N VAL A 8 -9.34 -35.04 2.08
CA VAL A 8 -9.05 -35.67 0.79
C VAL A 8 -7.60 -35.41 0.40
N LYS A 9 -7.18 -34.13 0.35
CA LYS A 9 -5.81 -33.73 0.05
C LYS A 9 -5.53 -32.30 0.48
N LYS A 10 -4.26 -31.96 0.68
CA LYS A 10 -3.82 -30.57 0.80
C LYS A 10 -3.84 -29.90 -0.58
N ILE A 11 -4.45 -28.73 -0.69
CA ILE A 11 -4.57 -27.96 -1.95
C ILE A 11 -3.88 -26.60 -1.91
N GLY A 12 -3.51 -26.12 -0.71
CA GLY A 12 -2.78 -24.87 -0.54
C GLY A 12 -1.97 -24.88 0.74
N SER A 13 -0.87 -24.13 0.74
CA SER A 13 0.00 -23.94 1.89
C SER A 13 0.52 -22.52 1.87
N GLY A 14 0.21 -21.74 2.90
CA GLY A 14 0.70 -20.37 3.08
C GLY A 14 1.54 -20.22 4.35
N GLY A 15 1.97 -19.00 4.64
CA GLY A 15 2.70 -18.68 5.87
C GLY A 15 1.84 -18.80 7.14
N ARG A 16 0.53 -18.52 7.04
CA ARG A 16 -0.39 -18.45 8.20
C ARG A 16 -1.36 -19.63 8.30
N SER A 17 -1.66 -20.26 7.17
CA SER A 17 -2.69 -21.28 7.07
C SER A 17 -2.35 -22.33 6.03
N ASP A 18 -3.02 -23.46 6.16
CA ASP A 18 -3.03 -24.54 5.19
C ASP A 18 -4.45 -24.73 4.67
N VAL A 19 -4.60 -25.04 3.38
CA VAL A 19 -5.91 -25.28 2.76
C VAL A 19 -6.00 -26.73 2.33
N TYR A 20 -7.06 -27.40 2.75
CA TYR A 20 -7.34 -28.79 2.45
C TYR A 20 -8.65 -28.91 1.66
N LEU A 21 -8.65 -29.76 0.65
CA LEU A 21 -9.87 -30.29 0.09
C LEU A 21 -10.40 -31.33 1.09
N VAL A 22 -11.62 -31.12 1.57
CA VAL A 22 -12.28 -31.99 2.53
C VAL A 22 -13.62 -32.46 1.97
N LYS A 23 -14.12 -33.56 2.50
CA LYS A 23 -15.42 -34.13 2.16
C LYS A 23 -16.31 -34.14 3.40
N ASN A 24 -17.52 -33.60 3.31
CA ASN A 24 -18.50 -33.74 4.40
C ASN A 24 -18.82 -35.23 4.56
N ILE A 25 -18.73 -35.78 5.76
CA ILE A 25 -19.01 -37.22 5.95
C ILE A 25 -20.49 -37.56 5.71
N ASN A 26 -21.40 -36.61 5.93
CA ASN A 26 -22.84 -36.80 5.81
C ASN A 26 -23.31 -36.51 4.40
N THR A 27 -23.02 -35.31 3.87
CA THR A 27 -23.51 -34.88 2.55
C THR A 27 -22.65 -35.39 1.38
N LYS A 28 -21.45 -35.92 1.66
CA LYS A 28 -20.44 -36.34 0.67
C LYS A 28 -19.96 -35.22 -0.25
N MET A 29 -20.35 -33.97 -0.02
CA MET A 29 -19.92 -32.81 -0.81
C MET A 29 -18.46 -32.45 -0.51
N LEU A 30 -17.75 -32.00 -1.55
CA LEU A 30 -16.40 -31.46 -1.44
C LEU A 30 -16.43 -29.99 -1.01
N MET A 31 -15.53 -29.62 -0.11
CA MET A 31 -15.37 -28.26 0.43
C MET A 31 -13.89 -27.92 0.57
N ALA A 32 -13.60 -26.63 0.71
CA ALA A 32 -12.28 -26.16 1.10
C ALA A 32 -12.29 -25.87 2.61
N MET A 33 -11.32 -26.44 3.34
CA MET A 33 -11.09 -26.16 4.75
C MET A 33 -9.75 -25.46 4.91
N LYS A 34 -9.79 -24.22 5.38
CA LYS A 34 -8.60 -23.42 5.68
C LYS A 34 -8.31 -23.47 7.17
N VAL A 35 -7.15 -24.01 7.52
CA VAL A 35 -6.72 -24.24 8.91
C VAL A 35 -5.66 -23.20 9.25
N TYR A 36 -5.99 -22.29 10.17
CA TYR A 36 -5.07 -21.26 10.66
C TYR A 36 -4.17 -21.79 11.77
N ARG A 37 -2.87 -21.47 11.71
CA ARG A 37 -1.88 -22.03 12.66
C ARG A 37 -1.91 -21.38 14.04
N ASN A 38 -2.02 -20.04 14.11
CA ASN A 38 -1.98 -19.25 15.35
C ASN A 38 -2.82 -17.94 15.28
N ALA A 39 -3.59 -17.75 14.20
CA ALA A 39 -4.14 -16.45 13.80
C ALA A 39 -5.68 -16.43 13.92
N THR A 40 -6.20 -16.07 15.11
CA THR A 40 -7.65 -15.96 15.35
C THR A 40 -8.25 -14.79 14.60
N LYS A 41 -7.58 -13.62 14.57
CA LYS A 41 -8.10 -12.41 13.94
C LYS A 41 -8.27 -12.56 12.43
N GLU A 42 -7.30 -13.13 11.72
CA GLU A 42 -7.41 -13.36 10.27
C GLU A 42 -8.51 -14.37 9.94
N ALA A 43 -8.68 -15.41 10.76
CA ALA A 43 -9.75 -16.38 10.58
C ALA A 43 -11.14 -15.75 10.85
N GLU A 44 -11.26 -14.94 11.90
CA GLU A 44 -12.47 -14.17 12.21
C GLU A 44 -12.79 -13.19 11.07
N ARG A 45 -11.79 -12.48 10.57
CA ARG A 45 -11.94 -11.57 9.43
C ARG A 45 -12.42 -12.28 8.18
N GLU A 46 -11.84 -13.43 7.85
CA GLU A 46 -12.29 -14.21 6.70
C GLU A 46 -13.75 -14.67 6.87
N VAL A 47 -14.16 -15.08 8.06
CA VAL A 47 -15.56 -15.43 8.35
C VAL A 47 -16.49 -14.24 8.20
N GLU A 48 -16.12 -13.05 8.70
CA GLU A 48 -16.88 -11.82 8.54
C GLU A 48 -17.09 -11.48 7.06
N ILE A 49 -16.02 -11.51 6.27
CA ILE A 49 -16.09 -11.15 4.85
C ILE A 49 -16.87 -12.18 4.03
N LEU A 50 -16.69 -13.49 4.28
CA LEU A 50 -17.47 -14.51 3.59
C LEU A 50 -18.98 -14.40 3.91
N LYS A 51 -19.33 -14.01 5.14
CA LYS A 51 -20.72 -13.71 5.52
C LYS A 51 -21.25 -12.46 4.81
N LEU A 52 -20.45 -11.39 4.78
CA LEU A 52 -20.80 -10.14 4.09
C LEU A 52 -21.10 -10.37 2.60
N LEU A 53 -20.26 -11.17 1.94
CA LEU A 53 -20.38 -11.44 0.50
C LEU A 53 -21.46 -12.48 0.18
N GLY A 54 -21.72 -13.43 1.10
CA GLY A 54 -22.82 -14.38 0.97
C GLY A 54 -22.78 -15.18 -0.35
N GLY A 55 -21.58 -15.58 -0.79
CA GLY A 55 -21.38 -16.32 -2.04
C GLY A 55 -21.28 -15.46 -3.31
N LYS A 56 -21.55 -14.16 -3.23
CA LYS A 56 -21.50 -13.25 -4.39
C LYS A 56 -20.06 -12.81 -4.64
N GLY A 57 -19.47 -13.32 -5.72
CA GLY A 57 -18.08 -13.01 -6.06
C GLY A 57 -17.03 -13.64 -5.12
N ALA A 58 -17.44 -14.52 -4.20
CA ALA A 58 -16.59 -15.18 -3.22
C ALA A 58 -17.21 -16.53 -2.80
N PRO A 59 -16.46 -17.50 -2.25
CA PRO A 59 -17.01 -18.77 -1.73
C PRO A 59 -18.16 -18.57 -0.73
N PHE A 60 -19.12 -19.49 -0.68
CA PHE A 60 -20.03 -19.56 0.47
C PHE A 60 -19.29 -20.01 1.73
N LEU A 61 -19.50 -19.31 2.85
CA LEU A 61 -19.15 -19.85 4.16
C LEU A 61 -20.07 -21.03 4.48
N ILE A 62 -19.49 -22.16 4.87
CA ILE A 62 -20.22 -23.35 5.28
C ILE A 62 -20.18 -23.49 6.81
N ASP A 63 -19.00 -23.36 7.42
CA ASP A 63 -18.81 -23.62 8.84
C ASP A 63 -17.56 -22.93 9.40
N ARG A 64 -17.53 -22.71 10.71
CA ARG A 64 -16.36 -22.27 11.48
C ARG A 64 -16.16 -23.23 12.64
N VAL A 65 -15.03 -23.91 12.66
CA VAL A 65 -14.74 -24.94 13.66
C VAL A 65 -13.45 -24.62 14.40
N GLU A 66 -13.42 -24.88 15.69
CA GLU A 66 -12.22 -24.81 16.52
C GLU A 66 -11.80 -26.22 16.93
N GLU A 67 -10.54 -26.58 16.69
CA GLU A 67 -9.97 -27.88 17.05
C GLU A 67 -8.51 -27.73 17.47
N GLU A 68 -8.14 -28.28 18.63
CA GLU A 68 -6.75 -28.26 19.13
C GLU A 68 -6.13 -26.85 19.18
N GLY A 69 -6.94 -25.82 19.48
CA GLY A 69 -6.51 -24.42 19.51
C GLY A 69 -6.29 -23.78 18.14
N LYS A 70 -6.71 -24.43 17.05
CA LYS A 70 -6.68 -23.89 15.68
C LYS A 70 -8.08 -23.53 15.20
N THR A 71 -8.19 -22.42 14.48
CA THR A 71 -9.43 -22.02 13.82
C THR A 71 -9.45 -22.55 12.39
N CYS A 72 -10.53 -23.26 12.06
CA CYS A 72 -10.79 -23.82 10.74
C CYS A 72 -11.99 -23.10 10.12
N VAL A 73 -11.80 -22.56 8.91
CA VAL A 73 -12.87 -21.97 8.11
C VAL A 73 -13.22 -22.95 6.99
N VAL A 74 -14.45 -23.44 6.98
CA VAL A 74 -14.97 -24.35 5.95
C VAL A 74 -15.82 -23.55 4.99
N MET A 75 -15.51 -23.64 3.70
CA MET A 75 -16.15 -22.86 2.65
C MET A 75 -16.36 -23.70 1.39
N GLU A 76 -17.16 -23.18 0.48
CA GLU A 76 -17.34 -23.72 -0.87
C GLU A 76 -15.98 -23.98 -1.53
N TYR A 77 -15.81 -25.18 -2.09
CA TYR A 77 -14.68 -25.46 -2.96
C TYR A 77 -14.97 -24.89 -4.35
N LEU A 78 -14.27 -23.81 -4.73
CA LEU A 78 -14.40 -23.24 -6.07
C LEU A 78 -13.70 -24.12 -7.10
N GLU A 79 -14.48 -24.71 -8.00
CA GLU A 79 -13.95 -25.45 -9.14
C GLU A 79 -13.58 -24.53 -10.30
N GLY A 80 -12.35 -24.67 -10.81
CA GLY A 80 -11.84 -23.84 -11.89
C GLY A 80 -10.32 -23.80 -11.90
N MET A 81 -9.78 -22.65 -12.32
CA MET A 81 -8.35 -22.35 -12.25
C MET A 81 -8.16 -20.93 -11.72
N THR A 82 -7.02 -20.66 -11.11
CA THR A 82 -6.67 -19.29 -10.69
C THR A 82 -6.58 -18.37 -11.90
N LEU A 83 -6.80 -17.07 -11.72
CA LEU A 83 -6.61 -16.08 -12.77
C LEU A 83 -5.17 -16.06 -13.26
N ARG A 84 -4.21 -16.38 -12.39
CA ARG A 84 -2.80 -16.58 -12.78
C ARG A 84 -2.65 -17.68 -13.83
N GLU A 85 -3.25 -18.84 -13.59
CA GLU A 85 -3.24 -19.96 -14.54
C GLU A 85 -3.97 -19.59 -15.83
N TYR A 86 -5.11 -18.91 -15.71
CA TYR A 86 -5.87 -18.41 -16.85
C TYR A 86 -5.02 -17.50 -17.76
N ILE A 87 -4.34 -16.48 -17.19
CA ILE A 87 -3.47 -15.56 -17.94
C ILE A 87 -2.31 -16.30 -18.63
N ARG A 88 -1.74 -17.32 -17.98
CA ARG A 88 -0.68 -18.14 -18.59
C ARG A 88 -1.17 -18.95 -19.78
N MET A 89 -2.41 -19.45 -19.71
CA MET A 89 -3.04 -20.21 -20.80
C MET A 89 -3.58 -19.31 -21.91
N HIS A 90 -3.93 -18.06 -21.59
CA HIS A 90 -4.51 -17.08 -22.49
C HIS A 90 -3.67 -15.80 -22.48
N PRO A 91 -2.46 -15.82 -23.09
CA PRO A 91 -1.52 -14.71 -23.03
C PRO A 91 -2.04 -13.42 -23.66
N VAL A 92 -3.09 -13.51 -24.49
CA VAL A 92 -3.84 -12.35 -24.99
C VAL A 92 -5.31 -12.60 -24.71
N THR A 93 -5.87 -11.90 -23.73
CA THR A 93 -7.31 -11.93 -23.43
C THR A 93 -7.97 -10.77 -24.18
N SER A 94 -9.06 -11.04 -24.90
CA SER A 94 -9.86 -10.01 -25.56
C SER A 94 -10.33 -8.95 -24.55
N TRP A 95 -10.35 -7.68 -24.93
CA TRP A 95 -10.72 -6.59 -24.01
C TRP A 95 -12.12 -6.78 -23.42
N GLU A 96 -13.06 -7.37 -24.16
CA GLU A 96 -14.42 -7.70 -23.71
C GLU A 96 -14.40 -8.67 -22.53
N LYS A 97 -13.59 -9.73 -22.66
CA LYS A 97 -13.42 -10.72 -21.60
C LYS A 97 -12.67 -10.14 -20.40
N SER A 98 -11.67 -9.29 -20.64
CA SER A 98 -10.96 -8.56 -19.59
C SER A 98 -11.92 -7.67 -18.80
N VAL A 99 -12.79 -6.91 -19.48
CA VAL A 99 -13.84 -6.09 -18.87
C VAL A 99 -14.81 -6.94 -18.05
N SER A 100 -15.25 -8.09 -18.56
CA SER A 100 -16.11 -9.02 -17.81
C SER A 100 -15.45 -9.51 -16.52
N ILE A 101 -14.17 -9.92 -16.57
CA ILE A 101 -13.41 -10.38 -15.39
C ILE A 101 -13.24 -9.24 -14.37
N ILE A 102 -12.90 -8.04 -14.83
CA ILE A 102 -12.73 -6.87 -13.97
C ILE A 102 -14.06 -6.46 -13.34
N GLY A 103 -15.17 -6.55 -14.08
CA GLY A 103 -16.51 -6.31 -13.57
C GLY A 103 -16.86 -7.25 -12.42
N ASP A 104 -16.61 -8.56 -12.57
CA ASP A 104 -16.83 -9.55 -11.52
C ASP A 104 -16.00 -9.25 -10.25
N ILE A 105 -14.73 -8.88 -10.41
CA ILE A 105 -13.84 -8.52 -9.29
C ILE A 105 -14.35 -7.27 -8.57
N LEU A 106 -14.69 -6.22 -9.30
CA LEU A 106 -15.21 -4.98 -8.73
C LEU A 106 -16.54 -5.21 -8.01
N ALA A 107 -17.44 -6.01 -8.59
CA ALA A 107 -18.71 -6.36 -7.97
C ALA A 107 -18.54 -7.06 -6.61
N ALA A 108 -17.51 -7.89 -6.46
CA ALA A 108 -17.16 -8.52 -5.19
C ALA A 108 -16.60 -7.52 -4.15
N LEU A 109 -15.86 -6.50 -4.59
CA LEU A 109 -15.26 -5.47 -3.73
C LEU A 109 -16.24 -4.40 -3.27
N ILE A 110 -17.29 -4.10 -4.05
CA ILE A 110 -18.30 -3.08 -3.71
C ILE A 110 -18.84 -3.22 -2.27
N PRO A 111 -19.43 -4.36 -1.85
CA PRO A 111 -19.96 -4.47 -0.49
C PRO A 111 -18.89 -4.33 0.60
N MET A 112 -17.63 -4.69 0.33
CA MET A 112 -16.52 -4.48 1.27
C MET A 112 -16.18 -3.00 1.41
N HIS A 113 -16.06 -2.28 0.29
CA HIS A 113 -15.70 -0.87 0.25
C HIS A 113 -16.84 0.05 0.72
N MET A 114 -18.09 -0.41 0.64
CA MET A 114 -19.28 0.31 1.12
C MET A 114 -19.60 0.04 2.59
N ASN A 115 -18.84 -0.82 3.26
CA ASN A 115 -18.96 -0.99 4.70
C ASN A 115 -18.48 0.28 5.43
N GLU A 116 -19.03 0.55 6.61
CA GLU A 116 -18.62 1.69 7.44
C GLU A 116 -18.04 1.20 8.77
N PRO A 117 -16.71 1.30 8.98
CA PRO A 117 -15.68 1.75 8.03
C PRO A 117 -15.34 0.69 6.96
N PRO A 118 -14.73 1.09 5.83
CA PRO A 118 -14.47 0.19 4.71
C PRO A 118 -13.58 -1.00 5.06
N TYR A 119 -13.87 -2.14 4.46
CA TYR A 119 -12.94 -3.26 4.38
C TYR A 119 -12.12 -3.12 3.09
N VAL A 120 -10.78 -3.18 3.23
CA VAL A 120 -9.83 -3.17 2.12
C VAL A 120 -9.25 -4.56 1.97
N TYR A 121 -9.32 -5.13 0.78
CA TYR A 121 -8.86 -6.46 0.45
C TYR A 121 -7.36 -6.62 0.67
N GLY A 122 -6.57 -5.65 0.20
CA GLY A 122 -5.16 -5.46 0.54
C GLY A 122 -4.16 -6.35 -0.18
N ASP A 123 -4.58 -7.49 -0.75
CA ASP A 123 -3.72 -8.40 -1.53
C ASP A 123 -4.38 -8.85 -2.84
N ILE A 124 -4.90 -7.88 -3.61
CA ILE A 124 -5.45 -8.12 -4.95
C ILE A 124 -4.34 -8.61 -5.88
N LYS A 125 -4.48 -9.83 -6.39
CA LYS A 125 -3.56 -10.46 -7.35
C LYS A 125 -4.21 -11.65 -8.06
N PRO A 126 -3.71 -12.06 -9.25
CA PRO A 126 -4.27 -13.18 -10.00
C PRO A 126 -4.30 -14.53 -9.25
N GLU A 127 -3.42 -14.72 -8.27
CA GLU A 127 -3.38 -15.94 -7.44
C GLU A 127 -4.57 -16.04 -6.47
N ASN A 128 -5.21 -14.93 -6.10
CA ASN A 128 -6.32 -14.86 -5.16
C ASN A 128 -7.69 -14.71 -5.86
N ILE A 129 -7.74 -14.95 -7.17
CA ILE A 129 -8.96 -14.90 -7.98
C ILE A 129 -9.12 -16.24 -8.68
N MET A 130 -10.28 -16.88 -8.55
CA MET A 130 -10.65 -18.10 -9.26
C MET A 130 -11.49 -17.74 -10.48
N ILE A 131 -11.12 -18.26 -11.65
CA ILE A 131 -11.99 -18.34 -12.82
C ILE A 131 -12.73 -19.67 -12.74
N THR A 132 -14.03 -19.61 -12.45
CA THR A 132 -14.87 -20.79 -12.30
C THR A 132 -15.09 -21.49 -13.64
N LYS A 133 -15.60 -22.71 -13.62
CA LYS A 133 -16.05 -23.42 -14.83
C LYS A 133 -17.13 -22.68 -15.63
N THR A 134 -17.90 -21.79 -14.98
CA THR A 134 -18.89 -20.92 -15.64
C THR A 134 -18.26 -19.66 -16.24
N GLY A 135 -16.95 -19.48 -16.09
CA GLY A 135 -16.20 -18.35 -16.64
C GLY A 135 -16.28 -17.06 -15.81
N GLN A 136 -16.80 -17.13 -14.58
CA GLN A 136 -16.90 -16.00 -13.65
C GLN A 136 -15.64 -15.87 -12.80
N ALA A 137 -15.24 -14.63 -12.49
CA ALA A 137 -14.18 -14.37 -11.53
C ALA A 137 -14.73 -14.30 -10.10
N ARG A 138 -14.09 -14.99 -9.15
CA ARG A 138 -14.45 -14.97 -7.72
C ARG A 138 -13.19 -14.79 -6.88
N LEU A 139 -13.22 -13.83 -5.95
CA LEU A 139 -12.17 -13.59 -4.96
C LEU A 139 -12.16 -14.71 -3.92
N PHE A 140 -10.98 -15.07 -3.45
CA PHE A 140 -10.79 -15.99 -2.34
C PHE A 140 -9.50 -15.66 -1.58
N ASP A 141 -9.37 -16.15 -0.34
CA ASP A 141 -8.30 -15.80 0.60
C ASP A 141 -8.46 -14.39 1.19
N PHE A 142 -9.38 -14.27 2.15
CA PHE A 142 -9.70 -13.00 2.83
C PHE A 142 -8.91 -12.78 4.11
N GLY A 143 -7.88 -13.60 4.37
CA GLY A 143 -7.06 -13.51 5.58
C GLY A 143 -6.16 -12.28 5.63
N SER A 144 -6.07 -11.52 4.52
CA SER A 144 -5.32 -10.27 4.41
C SER A 144 -6.21 -9.03 4.41
N VAL A 145 -7.53 -9.19 4.53
CA VAL A 145 -8.46 -8.06 4.58
C VAL A 145 -8.25 -7.27 5.87
N VAL A 146 -8.27 -5.94 5.78
CA VAL A 146 -8.17 -5.04 6.94
C VAL A 146 -9.33 -4.05 6.94
N ARG A 147 -9.73 -3.60 8.13
CA ARG A 147 -10.65 -2.47 8.26
C ARG A 147 -9.82 -1.18 8.20
N GLU A 148 -10.34 -0.17 7.53
CA GLU A 148 -9.60 1.08 7.29
C GLU A 148 -9.19 1.79 8.61
N ASP A 149 -10.00 1.66 9.66
CA ASP A 149 -9.80 2.27 10.99
C ASP A 149 -8.86 1.49 11.93
N GLU A 150 -8.34 0.34 11.51
CA GLU A 150 -7.50 -0.53 12.33
C GLU A 150 -6.10 0.09 12.54
N LYS A 151 -5.76 0.44 13.80
CA LYS A 151 -4.54 1.20 14.17
C LYS A 151 -3.23 0.41 14.02
N ASP A 152 -3.23 -0.87 14.38
CA ASP A 152 -2.05 -1.76 14.34
C ASP A 152 -2.16 -2.78 13.22
N ARG A 153 -2.49 -2.28 12.01
CA ARG A 153 -2.72 -3.13 10.86
C ARG A 153 -1.40 -3.57 10.21
N PRO A 154 -1.23 -4.86 9.91
CA PRO A 154 -0.13 -5.34 9.10
C PRO A 154 -0.27 -4.86 7.64
N VAL A 155 0.85 -4.45 7.04
CA VAL A 155 0.90 -4.15 5.60
C VAL A 155 1.04 -5.47 4.84
N TYR A 156 -0.06 -5.94 4.26
CA TYR A 156 -0.06 -7.06 3.32
C TYR A 156 -0.01 -6.55 1.89
N GLY A 157 0.49 -7.36 0.97
CA GLY A 157 0.46 -7.06 -0.47
C GLY A 157 1.52 -7.84 -1.22
N THR A 158 1.34 -7.92 -2.54
CA THR A 158 2.27 -8.61 -3.44
C THR A 158 2.96 -7.61 -4.36
N VAL A 159 4.29 -7.67 -4.42
CA VAL A 159 5.11 -6.77 -5.25
C VAL A 159 4.64 -6.83 -6.70
N GLY A 160 4.44 -5.66 -7.31
CA GLY A 160 3.93 -5.51 -8.67
C GLY A 160 2.40 -5.36 -8.77
N TYR A 161 1.64 -5.65 -7.70
CA TYR A 161 0.18 -5.45 -7.63
C TYR A 161 -0.25 -4.42 -6.58
N MET A 162 0.70 -3.86 -5.84
CA MET A 162 0.46 -2.77 -4.90
C MET A 162 1.26 -1.53 -5.30
N PRO A 163 0.77 -0.32 -4.96
CA PRO A 163 1.53 0.91 -5.17
C PRO A 163 2.83 0.89 -4.35
N GLU A 164 3.87 1.58 -4.83
CA GLU A 164 5.19 1.64 -4.17
C GLU A 164 5.22 2.54 -2.92
N GLU A 165 4.23 3.42 -2.78
CA GLU A 165 4.13 4.35 -1.66
C GLU A 165 3.55 3.67 -0.42
N ASP A 166 4.02 4.08 0.76
CA ASP A 166 3.54 3.63 2.07
C ASP A 166 2.20 4.31 2.39
N GLU A 167 1.18 4.01 1.57
CA GLU A 167 -0.14 4.61 1.67
C GLU A 167 -0.82 4.16 2.97
N LYS A 168 -1.54 5.09 3.62
CA LYS A 168 -2.63 4.67 4.51
C LYS A 168 -3.58 3.82 3.66
N ILE A 169 -3.66 2.52 3.98
CA ILE A 169 -4.57 1.55 3.36
C ILE A 169 -5.96 2.17 3.29
N GLY A 170 -6.46 2.28 2.06
CA GLY A 170 -7.80 2.73 1.69
C GLY A 170 -8.23 1.96 0.44
N CYS A 171 -9.49 2.13 0.04
CA CYS A 171 -10.09 1.43 -1.09
C CYS A 171 -9.29 1.58 -2.40
N GLU A 172 -8.60 2.70 -2.57
CA GLU A 172 -7.79 3.04 -3.75
C GLU A 172 -6.59 2.10 -3.94
N ARG A 173 -6.19 1.38 -2.89
CA ARG A 173 -5.17 0.34 -2.95
C ARG A 173 -5.65 -0.86 -3.76
N ASP A 174 -6.88 -1.30 -3.51
CA ASP A 174 -7.48 -2.40 -4.25
C ASP A 174 -7.74 -1.98 -5.70
N ILE A 175 -8.16 -0.72 -5.92
CA ILE A 175 -8.30 -0.13 -7.26
C ILE A 175 -7.00 -0.22 -8.05
N TYR A 176 -5.87 0.13 -7.44
CA TYR A 176 -4.57 -0.01 -8.09
C TYR A 176 -4.31 -1.47 -8.49
N GLY A 177 -4.50 -2.42 -7.58
CA GLY A 177 -4.30 -3.84 -7.86
C GLY A 177 -5.22 -4.36 -8.98
N VAL A 178 -6.49 -3.94 -8.99
CA VAL A 178 -7.44 -4.25 -10.07
C VAL A 178 -6.96 -3.66 -11.40
N GLY A 179 -6.45 -2.43 -11.40
CA GLY A 179 -5.87 -1.80 -12.59
C GLY A 179 -4.67 -2.55 -13.16
N ILE A 180 -3.77 -3.04 -12.29
CA ILE A 180 -2.64 -3.89 -12.71
C ILE A 180 -3.13 -5.20 -13.34
N ILE A 181 -4.12 -5.85 -12.72
CA ILE A 181 -4.74 -7.07 -13.29
C ILE A 181 -5.38 -6.77 -14.64
N PHE A 182 -6.05 -5.62 -14.79
CA PHE A 182 -6.66 -5.22 -16.05
C PHE A 182 -5.61 -5.06 -17.15
N TYR A 183 -4.52 -4.36 -16.86
CA TYR A 183 -3.38 -4.25 -17.77
C TYR A 183 -2.81 -5.62 -18.14
N GLU A 184 -2.63 -6.51 -17.16
CA GLU A 184 -2.06 -7.84 -17.39
C GLU A 184 -2.97 -8.73 -18.23
N LEU A 185 -4.28 -8.65 -18.06
CA LEU A 185 -5.24 -9.35 -18.92
C LEU A 185 -5.16 -8.88 -20.38
N LEU A 186 -5.07 -7.56 -20.58
CA LEU A 186 -4.99 -6.96 -21.91
C LEU A 186 -3.68 -7.29 -22.64
N THR A 187 -2.57 -7.43 -21.91
CA THR A 187 -1.22 -7.46 -22.51
C THR A 187 -0.44 -8.75 -22.26
N GLY A 188 -0.90 -9.61 -21.36
CA GLY A 188 -0.16 -10.78 -20.87
C GLY A 188 1.08 -10.44 -20.03
N ASN A 189 1.31 -9.16 -19.69
CA ASN A 189 2.50 -8.69 -19.00
C ASN A 189 2.15 -7.89 -17.75
N ILE A 190 2.99 -7.98 -16.71
CA ILE A 190 2.87 -7.12 -15.54
C ILE A 190 3.34 -5.70 -15.92
N LEU A 191 2.57 -4.67 -15.53
CA LEU A 191 2.78 -3.28 -15.93
C LEU A 191 4.20 -2.78 -15.62
N SER A 192 4.72 -3.03 -14.41
CA SER A 192 6.07 -2.60 -14.03
C SER A 192 7.14 -3.11 -15.00
N ARG A 193 7.07 -4.39 -15.39
CA ARG A 193 7.98 -4.99 -16.37
C ARG A 193 7.80 -4.42 -17.77
N ALA A 194 6.57 -4.13 -18.17
CA ALA A 194 6.29 -3.53 -19.47
C ALA A 194 6.78 -2.07 -19.54
N VAL A 195 6.67 -1.32 -18.43
CA VAL A 195 7.23 0.04 -18.27
C VAL A 195 8.75 0.03 -18.37
N GLU A 196 9.42 -0.94 -17.75
CA GLU A 196 10.88 -1.12 -17.84
C GLU A 196 11.34 -1.41 -19.28
N LYS A 197 10.56 -2.21 -20.02
CA LYS A 197 10.84 -2.59 -21.40
C LYS A 197 10.37 -1.56 -22.44
N GLY A 198 9.61 -0.54 -22.03
CA GLY A 198 9.02 0.44 -22.94
C GLY A 198 7.91 -0.13 -23.82
N SER A 199 7.25 -1.20 -23.38
CA SER A 199 6.22 -1.94 -24.12
C SER A 199 4.82 -1.83 -23.49
N ALA A 200 4.58 -0.76 -22.74
CA ALA A 200 3.36 -0.60 -21.96
C ALA A 200 2.25 0.23 -22.63
N ASP A 201 2.39 0.45 -23.94
CA ASP A 201 1.38 1.10 -24.74
C ASP A 201 0.13 0.22 -24.89
N ILE A 202 -1.03 0.80 -24.58
CA ILE A 202 -2.36 0.19 -24.71
C ILE A 202 -3.33 1.09 -25.50
N SER A 203 -2.82 2.08 -26.24
CA SER A 203 -3.61 3.03 -27.03
C SER A 203 -4.38 2.39 -28.19
N HIS A 204 -4.07 1.14 -28.53
CA HIS A 204 -4.75 0.36 -29.57
C HIS A 204 -6.05 -0.32 -29.09
N PHE A 205 -6.33 -0.33 -27.78
CA PHE A 205 -7.63 -0.75 -27.24
C PHE A 205 -8.64 0.41 -27.29
N PRO A 206 -9.96 0.14 -27.15
CA PRO A 206 -10.95 1.21 -27.06
C PRO A 206 -10.55 2.25 -26.01
N SER A 207 -10.68 3.54 -26.35
CA SER A 207 -10.17 4.64 -25.53
C SER A 207 -10.71 4.62 -24.10
N TRP A 208 -11.96 4.22 -23.91
CA TRP A 208 -12.58 4.08 -22.59
C TRP A 208 -11.96 2.95 -21.76
N VAL A 209 -11.57 1.83 -22.36
CA VAL A 209 -10.85 0.73 -21.67
C VAL A 209 -9.51 1.25 -21.16
N SER A 210 -8.77 1.92 -22.04
CA SER A 210 -7.44 2.45 -21.71
C SER A 210 -7.51 3.54 -20.64
N ARG A 211 -8.49 4.45 -20.73
CA ARG A 211 -8.75 5.50 -19.75
C ARG A 211 -9.03 4.91 -18.36
N ILE A 212 -9.92 3.92 -18.25
CA ILE A 212 -10.28 3.30 -16.97
C ILE A 212 -9.08 2.60 -16.34
N MET A 213 -8.35 1.80 -17.13
CA MET A 213 -7.13 1.14 -16.66
C MET A 213 -6.11 2.16 -16.15
N GLN A 214 -5.82 3.20 -16.94
CA GLN A 214 -4.86 4.25 -16.59
C GLN A 214 -5.26 5.04 -15.34
N LYS A 215 -6.55 5.37 -15.18
CA LYS A 215 -7.07 6.03 -13.97
C LYS A 215 -6.89 5.13 -12.74
N ALA A 216 -7.15 3.82 -12.86
CA ALA A 216 -6.98 2.88 -11.75
C ALA A 216 -5.53 2.76 -11.27
N VAL A 217 -4.55 2.78 -12.19
CA VAL A 217 -3.11 2.64 -11.86
C VAL A 217 -2.38 3.97 -11.69
N HIS A 218 -3.11 5.08 -11.59
CA HIS A 218 -2.49 6.40 -11.50
C HIS A 218 -1.55 6.50 -10.29
N ILE A 219 -0.38 7.13 -10.46
CA ILE A 219 0.64 7.18 -9.38
C ILE A 219 0.10 7.92 -8.16
N ARG A 220 -0.55 9.07 -8.38
CA ARG A 220 -1.23 9.85 -7.34
C ARG A 220 -2.56 9.19 -6.98
N LYS A 221 -2.72 8.85 -5.70
CA LYS A 221 -3.90 8.19 -5.14
C LYS A 221 -5.19 8.95 -5.44
N GLU A 222 -5.16 10.28 -5.37
CA GLU A 222 -6.31 11.17 -5.44
C GLU A 222 -6.92 11.23 -6.85
N GLU A 223 -6.16 10.80 -7.85
CA GLU A 223 -6.62 10.68 -9.24
C GLU A 223 -7.13 9.28 -9.57
N ARG A 224 -6.96 8.30 -8.67
CA ARG A 224 -7.59 6.98 -8.80
C ARG A 224 -9.07 7.06 -8.47
N TYR A 225 -9.81 6.01 -8.81
CA TYR A 225 -11.18 5.84 -8.31
C TYR A 225 -11.18 5.74 -6.79
N LYS A 226 -12.13 6.41 -6.13
CA LYS A 226 -12.25 6.40 -4.67
C LYS A 226 -12.57 5.02 -4.11
N ASN A 227 -13.37 4.24 -4.84
CA ASN A 227 -13.77 2.89 -4.44
C ASN A 227 -14.24 2.05 -5.64
N ALA A 228 -14.53 0.77 -5.39
CA ALA A 228 -14.91 -0.19 -6.42
C ALA A 228 -16.20 0.18 -7.15
N SER A 229 -17.15 0.84 -6.48
CA SER A 229 -18.41 1.25 -7.10
C SER A 229 -18.21 2.35 -8.14
N GLU A 230 -17.30 3.31 -7.89
CA GLU A 230 -16.99 4.36 -8.87
C GLU A 230 -16.36 3.76 -10.12
N MET A 231 -15.37 2.88 -9.95
CA MET A 231 -14.72 2.19 -11.07
C MET A 231 -15.70 1.28 -11.83
N TYR A 232 -16.57 0.56 -11.12
CA TYR A 232 -17.57 -0.32 -11.72
C TYR A 232 -18.60 0.45 -12.55
N ALA A 233 -19.05 1.61 -12.07
CA ALA A 233 -19.97 2.47 -12.81
C ALA A 233 -19.34 2.99 -14.11
N ASP A 234 -18.07 3.42 -14.08
CA ASP A 234 -17.34 3.84 -15.27
C ASP A 234 -17.15 2.68 -16.27
N LEU A 235 -16.83 1.48 -15.76
CA LEU A 235 -16.71 0.26 -16.56
C LEU A 235 -18.02 -0.12 -17.26
N LEU A 236 -19.16 -0.01 -16.58
CA LEU A 236 -20.49 -0.25 -17.14
C LEU A 236 -20.92 0.83 -18.14
N GLY A 237 -20.51 2.08 -17.91
CA GLY A 237 -20.74 3.18 -18.85
C GLY A 237 -20.03 2.96 -20.19
N GLY A 238 -18.91 2.23 -20.18
CA GLY A 238 -18.17 1.84 -21.37
C GLY A 238 -17.77 3.05 -22.20
N GLU A 239 -18.13 3.05 -23.48
CA GLU A 239 -17.87 4.17 -24.40
C GLU A 239 -18.65 5.44 -24.01
N ASN A 240 -19.84 5.28 -23.40
CA ASN A 240 -20.64 6.39 -22.89
C ASN A 240 -20.20 6.83 -21.48
N GLY A 241 -19.14 6.23 -20.94
CA GLY A 241 -18.67 6.45 -19.57
C GLY A 241 -18.51 7.93 -19.25
N TYR A 242 -19.38 8.43 -18.39
CA TYR A 242 -19.29 9.77 -17.83
C TYR A 242 -18.06 9.80 -16.92
N ASP A 243 -17.00 10.49 -17.33
CA ASP A 243 -16.09 11.04 -16.34
C ASP A 243 -16.93 11.99 -15.47
N ILE A 244 -16.96 11.77 -14.16
CA ILE A 244 -17.59 12.66 -13.17
C ILE A 244 -17.06 14.11 -13.25
N ARG A 245 -16.01 14.36 -14.04
CA ARG A 245 -15.47 15.69 -14.38
C ARG A 245 -15.56 16.07 -15.87
N GLY A 246 -16.02 15.18 -16.75
CA GLY A 246 -16.15 15.46 -18.19
C GLY A 246 -14.84 15.76 -18.93
N ASP A 247 -13.69 15.46 -18.32
CA ASP A 247 -12.38 15.82 -18.87
C ASP A 247 -11.78 14.63 -19.62
N ILE A 248 -11.25 14.90 -20.81
CA ILE A 248 -10.34 13.98 -21.49
C ILE A 248 -9.09 13.92 -20.60
N ILE A 249 -8.89 12.82 -19.86
CA ILE A 249 -7.59 12.54 -19.24
C ILE A 249 -6.59 12.49 -20.39
N PRO A 250 -5.67 13.47 -20.51
CA PRO A 250 -4.69 13.41 -21.56
C PRO A 250 -3.82 12.16 -21.32
N ASP A 251 -3.24 11.63 -22.39
CA ASP A 251 -2.31 10.50 -22.38
C ASP A 251 -1.00 10.85 -21.63
N VAL A 252 -1.10 11.15 -20.33
CA VAL A 252 -0.03 11.73 -19.51
C VAL A 252 0.77 10.65 -18.77
N THR A 253 0.26 9.44 -18.59
CA THR A 253 0.93 8.41 -17.78
C THR A 253 2.20 7.81 -18.41
N PHE A 254 2.50 8.08 -19.68
CA PHE A 254 3.72 7.56 -20.32
C PHE A 254 4.73 8.60 -20.77
N ARG A 255 4.30 9.81 -21.13
CA ARG A 255 5.22 10.84 -21.65
C ARG A 255 6.04 11.51 -20.55
N GLU A 256 5.52 11.64 -19.34
CA GLU A 256 6.26 12.26 -18.22
C GLU A 256 7.31 11.32 -17.63
N ALA A 257 6.97 10.04 -17.45
CA ALA A 257 7.92 9.00 -17.06
C ALA A 257 9.06 8.82 -18.08
N ASN A 258 8.79 9.00 -19.39
CA ASN A 258 9.81 8.91 -20.44
C ASN A 258 10.57 10.23 -20.71
N LYS A 259 9.97 11.40 -20.49
CA LYS A 259 10.68 12.70 -20.59
C LYS A 259 11.72 12.85 -19.47
N GLU A 260 11.43 12.38 -18.27
CA GLU A 260 12.42 12.35 -17.18
C GLU A 260 13.55 11.35 -17.44
N ARG A 261 13.27 10.22 -18.12
CA ARG A 261 14.26 9.21 -18.53
C ARG A 261 15.14 9.65 -19.70
N LYS A 262 14.63 10.43 -20.66
CA LYS A 262 15.39 10.86 -21.87
C LYS A 262 16.13 12.19 -21.68
N SER A 263 15.61 13.13 -20.87
CA SER A 263 16.30 14.39 -20.58
C SER A 263 17.56 14.17 -19.73
N LYS A 264 17.54 13.21 -18.81
CA LYS A 264 18.70 12.82 -17.98
C LYS A 264 19.79 12.04 -18.74
N ARG A 265 19.56 11.68 -20.01
CA ARG A 265 20.50 10.90 -20.84
C ARG A 265 21.39 11.76 -21.75
N ARG A 266 21.13 13.08 -21.87
CA ARG A 266 21.81 13.94 -22.87
C ARG A 266 22.91 14.84 -22.29
N ASN A 267 23.03 14.99 -20.97
CA ASN A 267 24.04 15.88 -20.35
C ASN A 267 25.23 15.16 -19.69
N HIS A 268 25.51 13.90 -20.03
CA HIS A 268 26.67 13.21 -19.47
C HIS A 268 27.34 12.26 -20.48
N LEU A 269 27.98 12.81 -21.52
CA LEU A 269 28.89 12.08 -22.41
C LEU A 269 29.88 13.03 -23.12
N MET A 270 30.89 13.47 -22.36
CA MET A 270 32.25 13.83 -22.79
C MET A 270 33.13 13.69 -21.53
N GLY A 271 34.01 12.71 -21.33
CA GLY A 271 34.42 11.58 -22.16
C GLY A 271 35.33 10.58 -21.40
N ARG A 272 35.41 9.36 -21.97
CA ARG A 272 36.49 8.33 -22.01
C ARG A 272 37.21 7.95 -20.69
N LYS A 273 37.53 6.68 -20.36
CA LYS A 273 37.42 5.34 -20.99
C LYS A 273 37.67 4.29 -19.87
N ILE A 274 36.72 3.38 -19.66
CA ILE A 274 36.82 1.91 -19.45
C ILE A 274 38.02 1.35 -18.63
N LYS A 275 37.76 0.90 -17.39
CA LYS A 275 37.67 -0.51 -16.90
C LYS A 275 38.21 -0.72 -15.48
N ASP A 276 37.39 -1.46 -14.74
CA ASP A 276 37.67 -2.31 -13.57
C ASP A 276 37.61 -1.75 -12.14
N ARG A 277 36.57 -2.29 -11.46
CA ARG A 277 36.34 -2.56 -10.04
C ARG A 277 35.72 -1.47 -9.18
N GLY A 278 34.44 -1.70 -8.89
CA GLY A 278 33.98 -1.96 -7.52
C GLY A 278 33.70 -0.74 -6.65
N ASN A 279 32.52 -0.75 -6.01
CA ASN A 279 32.13 0.11 -4.89
C ASN A 279 31.86 1.60 -5.14
N VAL A 280 30.71 1.95 -5.76
CA VAL A 280 30.01 3.23 -5.42
C VAL A 280 28.47 3.15 -5.45
N TYR A 281 27.82 2.04 -5.86
CA TYR A 281 26.36 1.85 -5.61
C TYR A 281 26.00 1.69 -4.12
N VAL A 282 27.03 1.64 -3.23
CA VAL A 282 26.93 1.76 -1.77
C VAL A 282 26.88 3.24 -1.30
N ALA A 283 27.15 4.23 -2.17
CA ALA A 283 27.29 5.64 -1.75
C ALA A 283 26.03 6.50 -1.94
N GLU A 284 25.05 6.11 -2.75
CA GLU A 284 23.83 6.92 -2.95
C GLU A 284 22.58 6.38 -2.25
N VAL A 285 22.76 5.33 -1.45
CA VAL A 285 22.03 5.11 -0.20
C VAL A 285 22.43 6.18 0.85
N LYS A 286 23.58 6.88 0.71
CA LYS A 286 23.96 7.99 1.61
C LYS A 286 23.41 9.36 1.20
N ARG A 287 22.83 9.59 0.01
CA ARG A 287 22.26 10.91 -0.32
C ARG A 287 20.85 11.16 0.21
N VAL A 288 20.18 10.11 0.70
CA VAL A 288 19.05 10.24 1.62
C VAL A 288 19.48 10.96 2.93
N ALA A 289 20.78 11.02 3.25
CA ALA A 289 21.31 11.79 4.37
C ALA A 289 21.56 13.29 4.07
N LEU A 290 21.56 13.73 2.80
CA LEU A 290 21.90 15.12 2.45
C LEU A 290 20.66 16.05 2.31
N SER A 291 19.43 15.52 2.34
CA SER A 291 18.21 16.34 2.46
C SER A 291 17.88 16.71 3.92
N GLY A 292 18.54 16.08 4.91
CA GLY A 292 18.62 16.58 6.28
C GLY A 292 19.37 17.91 6.39
N LEU A 293 20.27 18.21 5.44
CA LEU A 293 21.07 19.44 5.40
C LEU A 293 20.30 20.65 4.82
N LEU A 294 19.25 20.46 4.01
CA LEU A 294 18.39 21.59 3.59
C LEU A 294 17.42 22.05 4.70
N LYS A 295 17.01 21.15 5.60
CA LYS A 295 16.19 21.52 6.77
C LYS A 295 16.98 22.32 7.81
N GLY A 296 18.29 22.07 7.94
CA GLY A 296 19.19 22.87 8.79
C GLY A 296 19.45 24.29 8.28
N PHE A 297 19.53 24.48 6.95
CA PHE A 297 19.78 25.80 6.36
C PHE A 297 18.57 26.76 6.52
N MET A 298 17.35 26.23 6.48
CA MET A 298 16.12 27.00 6.73
C MET A 298 15.99 27.46 8.19
N ILE A 299 16.41 26.63 9.16
CA ILE A 299 16.41 26.99 10.58
C ILE A 299 17.48 28.05 10.87
N PHE A 300 18.67 27.94 10.28
CA PHE A 300 19.75 28.90 10.45
C PHE A 300 19.41 30.28 9.84
N ALA A 301 18.74 30.31 8.69
CA ALA A 301 18.26 31.55 8.08
C ALA A 301 17.14 32.23 8.91
N PHE A 302 16.28 31.44 9.55
CA PHE A 302 15.22 31.96 10.41
C PHE A 302 15.75 32.53 11.74
N VAL A 303 16.73 31.86 12.36
CA VAL A 303 17.41 32.36 13.58
C VAL A 303 18.24 33.61 13.28
N TYR A 304 18.96 33.65 12.15
CA TYR A 304 19.72 34.83 11.73
C TYR A 304 18.82 36.04 11.43
N PHE A 305 17.65 35.82 10.81
CA PHE A 305 16.66 36.87 10.55
C PHE A 305 15.99 37.37 11.86
N ALA A 306 15.68 36.47 12.79
CA ALA A 306 15.14 36.83 14.10
C ALA A 306 16.14 37.62 14.96
N MET A 307 17.43 37.26 14.93
CA MET A 307 18.50 38.00 15.62
C MET A 307 18.73 39.39 15.03
N ASN A 308 18.62 39.56 13.70
CA ASN A 308 18.74 40.87 13.04
C ASN A 308 17.55 41.81 13.36
N ILE A 309 16.32 41.27 13.47
CA ILE A 309 15.15 42.05 13.91
C ILE A 309 15.30 42.47 15.37
N PHE A 310 15.80 41.58 16.24
CA PHE A 310 15.99 41.88 17.66
C PHE A 310 17.09 42.93 17.89
N ASN A 311 18.22 42.86 17.18
CA ASN A 311 19.32 43.84 17.28
C ASN A 311 18.91 45.25 16.77
N ASN A 312 18.18 45.34 15.66
CA ASN A 312 17.67 46.64 15.17
C ASN A 312 16.62 47.28 16.10
N THR A 313 15.94 46.47 16.92
CA THR A 313 14.96 46.97 17.90
C THR A 313 15.63 47.44 19.20
N LEU A 314 16.81 46.91 19.53
CA LEU A 314 17.65 47.36 20.64
C LEU A 314 18.40 48.66 20.32
N GLU A 315 18.91 48.83 19.10
CA GLU A 315 19.57 50.07 18.67
C GLU A 315 18.60 51.26 18.61
N ALA A 316 17.32 51.03 18.29
CA ALA A 316 16.27 52.05 18.30
C ALA A 316 15.82 52.48 19.72
N LYS A 317 16.14 51.70 20.76
CA LYS A 317 15.83 52.02 22.18
C LYS A 317 17.05 52.41 23.02
N ALA A 318 18.27 52.17 22.55
CA ALA A 318 19.51 52.57 23.21
C ALA A 318 19.98 54.00 22.85
N GLY A 319 19.36 54.65 21.86
CA GLY A 319 19.70 56.01 21.41
C GLY A 319 19.26 57.17 22.34
N THR A 320 18.66 56.87 23.48
CA THR A 320 18.30 57.86 24.51
C THR A 320 18.53 57.26 25.89
N LEU A 321 19.76 57.32 26.42
CA LEU A 321 20.09 57.46 27.85
C LEU A 321 21.60 57.19 28.10
N TYR A 322 22.36 58.30 28.08
CA TYR A 322 23.67 58.60 28.72
C TYR A 322 25.03 58.25 28.05
N PRO A 323 26.02 59.19 28.11
CA PRO A 323 27.30 59.15 27.36
C PRO A 323 28.55 58.75 28.19
N ASP A 324 29.62 58.37 27.47
CA ASP A 324 31.08 58.31 27.77
C ASP A 324 31.61 58.13 29.22
N GLU A 325 32.41 57.08 29.48
CA GLU A 325 33.81 57.14 30.00
C GLU A 325 34.44 55.75 30.33
N LYS A 326 35.78 55.74 30.48
CA LYS A 326 36.77 54.61 30.49
C LYS A 326 36.81 53.69 31.74
N TYR A 327 37.43 52.51 31.53
CA TYR A 327 38.38 51.71 32.39
C TYR A 327 37.94 50.31 32.91
N GLY A 328 38.89 49.34 32.86
CA GLY A 328 39.21 48.39 33.95
C GLY A 328 38.70 46.93 33.89
N TYR A 329 39.58 45.96 34.20
CA TYR A 329 39.39 44.48 34.29
C TYR A 329 38.55 44.01 35.51
N GLU A 330 37.89 42.84 35.42
CA GLU A 330 38.15 41.58 36.21
C GLU A 330 37.00 40.51 36.08
N GLU A 331 37.39 39.23 36.12
CA GLU A 331 36.58 37.98 36.09
C GLU A 331 35.78 37.72 37.38
N TYR A 332 34.66 36.96 37.34
CA TYR A 332 34.32 35.92 38.35
C TYR A 332 33.23 34.94 37.80
N ARG A 333 33.35 33.67 38.21
CA ARG A 333 32.57 32.45 37.84
C ARG A 333 31.73 32.00 39.04
N TYR A 334 30.51 31.44 38.86
CA TYR A 334 29.86 30.55 39.85
C TYR A 334 28.83 29.57 39.22
N GLU A 335 28.71 28.40 39.88
CA GLU A 335 28.08 27.11 39.53
C GLU A 335 26.58 26.97 39.88
N GLU A 336 25.93 25.93 39.32
CA GLU A 336 24.52 25.49 39.55
C GLU A 336 24.37 24.49 40.72
N SER A 337 23.18 24.45 41.36
CA SER A 337 22.72 23.35 42.24
C SER A 337 21.20 23.03 42.08
N GLU A 338 20.83 21.80 42.44
CA GLU A 338 19.67 20.97 42.04
C GLU A 338 18.36 21.12 42.85
N ASP A 339 17.22 20.87 42.19
CA ASP A 339 16.00 20.22 42.71
C ASP A 339 15.18 19.64 41.52
N THR A 340 14.79 18.35 41.53
CA THR A 340 14.20 17.67 40.35
C THR A 340 12.68 17.46 40.38
N TYR A 341 12.04 17.64 39.21
CA TYR A 341 10.58 17.72 39.01
C TYR A 341 10.08 16.81 37.86
N TYR A 342 8.78 16.50 37.85
CA TYR A 342 8.10 15.71 36.79
C TYR A 342 7.50 16.64 35.72
N ASP A 343 7.51 16.24 34.44
CA ASP A 343 6.90 17.04 33.36
C ASP A 343 5.41 16.70 33.10
N ALA A 344 4.72 17.60 32.41
CA ALA A 344 3.29 17.47 32.08
C ALA A 344 2.96 16.31 31.10
N TYR A 345 3.97 15.55 30.68
CA TYR A 345 3.84 14.33 29.88
C TYR A 345 4.09 13.06 30.72
N GLY A 346 4.21 13.20 32.04
CA GLY A 346 4.26 12.10 33.00
C GLY A 346 5.64 11.45 33.14
N ARG A 347 6.73 12.12 32.73
CA ARG A 347 8.09 11.57 32.87
C ARG A 347 8.71 11.99 34.20
N LYS A 348 9.23 11.00 34.93
CA LYS A 348 9.97 11.16 36.20
C LYS A 348 11.40 11.63 35.92
N VAL A 349 11.83 12.67 36.60
CA VAL A 349 13.26 13.03 36.66
C VAL A 349 13.70 12.81 38.12
N LEU A 350 14.70 11.94 38.30
CA LEU A 350 15.37 11.69 39.58
C LEU A 350 16.86 11.91 39.37
N PHE A 351 17.49 12.68 40.26
CA PHE A 351 18.91 12.52 40.56
C PHE A 351 19.06 11.53 41.72
N TYR A 352 20.08 10.68 41.63
CA TYR A 352 20.52 9.80 42.70
C TYR A 352 21.99 10.16 42.94
N ASP A 353 22.34 10.65 44.12
CA ASP A 353 23.69 10.45 44.66
C ASP A 353 23.63 10.22 46.17
N GLU A 354 23.78 8.96 46.57
CA GLU A 354 24.05 8.54 47.94
C GLU A 354 25.51 8.84 48.22
N SER A 355 25.76 9.92 48.96
CA SER A 355 26.95 10.15 49.80
C SER A 355 28.28 9.64 49.24
N MET A 356 29.20 10.57 48.97
CA MET A 356 30.66 10.47 49.22
C MET A 356 31.43 11.16 48.09
N HIS A 357 31.73 12.43 48.29
CA HIS A 357 33.11 12.78 48.60
C HIS A 357 33.14 14.12 49.36
N GLU A 358 33.33 13.99 50.68
CA GLU A 358 33.95 14.98 51.58
C GLU A 358 33.83 16.47 51.22
N ARG A 359 32.92 17.19 51.89
CA ARG A 359 33.25 18.19 52.93
C ARG A 359 32.04 18.92 53.47
#